data_AF-A0A6N6M9G7-F1
#
_entry.id   AF-A0A6N6M9G7-F1
#
_cell.length_a   1.000
_cell.length_b   1.000
_cell.length_c   1.000
_cell.angle_alpha   90.00
_cell.angle_beta   90.00
_cell.angle_gamma   90.00
#
_symmetry.space_group_name_H-M   'P 1'
#
loop_
_entity.id
_entity.type
_entity.pdbx_description
1 polymer ?
#
loop_
_entity_poly.entity_id
_entity_poly.type
_entity_poly.pdbx_seq_one_letter_code
_entity_poly.pdbx_strand_id
1 'polypeptide(L)'
;MSDHQIKCEHCGSWVDASKETCEICGKILREKDKSESLKRSKVPDPLKPQLIKIHDSDNAVVKFFKKIVQAGQLVFYAIVSFLIWITTWAVG
;
A
#
# COMPACT_ATOMS: atom_id res chain seq x y z
N MET A 1 22.57 23.69 -13.74
CA MET A 1 22.01 23.21 -12.47
C MET A 1 20.75 24.01 -12.20
N SER A 2 19.60 23.35 -12.12
CA SER A 2 18.31 24.03 -11.88
C SER A 2 18.22 24.33 -10.39
N ASP A 3 18.24 25.62 -10.04
CA ASP A 3 18.16 26.12 -8.67
C ASP A 3 16.72 25.92 -8.15
N HIS A 4 16.43 24.71 -7.67
CA HIS A 4 15.13 24.39 -7.10
C HIS A 4 15.10 24.89 -5.65
N GLN A 5 14.49 26.05 -5.45
CA GLN A 5 14.25 26.62 -4.13
C GLN A 5 12.80 26.39 -3.71
N ILE A 6 12.60 26.01 -2.46
CA ILE A 6 11.30 25.77 -1.86
C ILE A 6 11.12 26.67 -0.64
N LYS A 7 9.90 27.16 -0.45
CA LYS A 7 9.55 27.97 0.70
C LYS A 7 9.33 27.07 1.92
N CYS A 8 10.03 27.35 3.01
CA CYS A 8 9.86 26.61 4.26
C CYS A 8 8.46 26.86 4.84
N GLU A 9 7.73 25.78 5.17
CA GLU A 9 6.38 25.86 5.76
C GLU A 9 6.35 26.41 7.19
N HIS A 10 7.51 26.48 7.87
CA HIS A 10 7.58 26.89 9.28
C HIS A 10 8.04 28.33 9.50
N CYS A 11 9.02 28.81 8.72
CA CYS A 11 9.57 30.16 8.86
C CYS A 11 9.32 31.05 7.64
N GLY A 12 8.82 30.50 6.53
CA GLY A 12 8.49 31.25 5.32
C GLY A 12 9.70 31.70 4.48
N SER A 13 10.92 31.34 4.86
CA SER A 13 12.13 31.64 4.08
C SER A 13 12.28 30.69 2.89
N TRP A 14 12.90 31.18 1.82
CA TRP A 14 13.29 30.36 0.67
C TRP A 14 14.59 29.64 0.99
N VAL A 15 14.60 28.32 0.81
CA VAL A 15 15.76 27.47 1.03
C VAL A 15 15.88 26.46 -0.11
N ASP A 16 17.06 25.88 -0.27
CA ASP A 16 17.32 24.89 -1.30
C ASP A 16 16.46 23.62 -1.08
N ALA A 17 15.76 23.19 -2.13
CA ALA A 17 14.86 22.04 -2.08
C ALA A 17 15.59 20.68 -2.01
N SER A 18 16.91 20.66 -2.21
CA SER A 18 17.75 19.47 -1.99
C SER A 18 17.96 19.15 -0.52
N LYS A 19 17.72 20.11 0.40
CA LYS A 19 17.98 19.94 1.83
C LYS A 19 16.73 19.44 2.55
N GLU A 20 16.92 18.46 3.43
CA GLU A 20 15.84 17.87 4.23
C GLU A 20 15.39 18.77 5.40
N THR A 21 16.25 19.70 5.82
CA THR A 21 16.04 20.57 6.97
C THR A 21 16.34 22.01 6.58
N CYS A 22 15.57 22.94 7.14
CA CYS A 22 15.73 24.35 6.87
C CYS A 22 16.99 24.89 7.54
N GLU A 23 17.85 25.57 6.79
CA GLU A 23 19.09 26.14 7.32
C GLU A 23 18.86 27.32 8.27
N ILE A 24 17.69 27.95 8.20
CA ILE A 24 17.36 29.13 9.02
C ILE A 24 16.66 28.72 10.32
N CYS A 25 15.67 27.83 10.26
CA CYS A 25 14.89 27.46 11.43
C CYS A 25 15.20 26.06 11.99
N GLY A 26 16.01 25.25 11.30
CA GLY A 26 16.38 23.91 11.74
C GLY A 26 15.25 22.88 11.69
N LYS A 27 14.08 23.22 11.13
CA LYS A 27 12.92 22.32 11.04
C LYS A 27 12.91 21.53 9.73
N ILE A 28 12.33 20.34 9.77
CA ILE A 28 12.23 19.42 8.63
C ILE A 28 11.36 20.05 7.52
N LEU A 29 11.87 20.07 6.30
CA LEU A 29 11.08 20.47 5.15
C LEU A 29 10.14 19.34 4.71
N ARG A 30 8.95 19.72 4.22
CA ARG A 30 7.97 18.78 3.64
C ARG A 30 7.52 17.68 4.60
N GLU A 31 7.40 18.01 5.89
CA GLU A 31 6.89 17.09 6.91
C GLU A 31 5.47 16.58 6.55
N LYS A 32 4.62 17.47 6.00
CA LYS A 32 3.28 17.11 5.53
C LYS A 32 3.31 16.08 4.41
N ASP A 33 4.13 16.26 3.37
CA ASP A 33 4.28 15.30 2.26
C ASP A 33 4.82 13.94 2.72
N LYS A 34 5.78 13.93 3.65
CA LYS A 34 6.28 12.71 4.28
C LYS A 34 5.17 12.00 5.06
N SER A 35 4.31 12.75 5.76
CA SER A 35 3.17 12.18 6.49
C SER A 35 2.09 11.59 5.55
N GLU A 36 1.84 12.25 4.41
CA GLU A 36 0.86 11.83 3.40
C GLU A 36 1.33 10.58 2.65
N SER A 37 2.62 10.50 2.30
CA SER A 37 3.22 9.31 1.69
C SER A 37 3.24 8.10 2.65
N LEU A 38 3.45 8.33 3.95
CA LEU A 38 3.30 7.30 4.98
C LEU A 38 1.84 6.85 5.16
N LYS A 39 0.87 7.75 5.00
CA LYS A 39 -0.56 7.38 5.00
C LYS A 39 -0.92 6.58 3.76
N ARG A 40 -0.43 6.98 2.59
CA ARG A 40 -0.71 6.29 1.31
C ARG A 40 -0.06 4.92 1.22
N SER A 41 1.10 4.71 1.81
CA SER A 41 1.71 3.37 1.93
C SER A 41 0.98 2.43 2.90
N LYS A 42 0.11 2.97 3.76
CA LYS A 42 -0.77 2.20 4.66
C LYS A 42 -2.15 1.91 4.05
N VAL A 43 -2.52 2.52 2.93
CA VAL A 43 -3.77 2.20 2.24
C VAL A 43 -3.53 0.95 1.39
N PRO A 44 -4.13 -0.21 1.72
CA PRO A 44 -3.96 -1.41 0.92
C PRO A 44 -4.58 -1.19 -0.46
N ASP A 45 -3.77 -1.50 -1.47
CA ASP A 45 -4.07 -1.39 -2.89
C ASP A 45 -5.33 -2.21 -3.26
N PRO A 46 -6.42 -1.59 -3.76
CA PRO A 46 -7.69 -2.27 -4.00
C PRO A 46 -7.64 -3.32 -5.12
N LEU A 47 -6.61 -3.29 -5.97
CA LEU A 47 -6.41 -4.22 -7.08
C LEU A 47 -5.52 -5.42 -6.74
N LYS A 48 -4.90 -5.42 -5.56
CA LYS A 48 -4.17 -6.58 -5.06
C LYS A 48 -5.14 -7.41 -4.23
N PRO A 49 -5.27 -8.73 -4.49
CA PRO A 49 -6.06 -9.59 -3.61
C PRO A 49 -5.54 -9.37 -2.20
N GLN A 50 -6.42 -8.92 -1.31
CA GLN A 50 -6.10 -8.72 0.10
C GLN A 50 -5.93 -10.09 0.75
N LEU A 51 -4.82 -10.77 0.40
CA LEU A 51 -4.31 -11.87 1.18
C LEU A 51 -4.01 -11.28 2.54
N ILE A 52 -4.87 -11.61 3.50
CA ILE A 52 -4.74 -11.21 4.89
C ILE A 52 -3.30 -11.55 5.30
N LYS A 53 -2.45 -10.54 5.50
CA LYS A 53 -1.04 -10.72 5.90
C LYS A 53 -1.04 -11.61 7.14
N ILE A 54 -0.35 -12.75 7.04
CA ILE A 54 -0.13 -13.64 8.18
C ILE A 54 1.02 -12.98 8.94
N HIS A 55 0.73 -12.27 10.02
CA HIS A 55 1.76 -11.82 10.95
C HIS A 55 2.23 -13.04 11.73
N ASP A 56 3.54 -13.18 11.92
CA ASP A 56 4.12 -14.36 12.57
C ASP A 56 3.84 -14.42 14.08
N SER A 57 3.23 -13.37 14.66
CA SER A 57 2.96 -13.20 16.10
C SER A 57 1.63 -13.80 16.61
N ASP A 58 0.76 -14.30 15.73
CA ASP A 58 -0.54 -14.85 16.14
C ASP A 58 -0.52 -16.38 16.29
N ASN A 59 -1.24 -16.87 17.30
CA ASN A 59 -1.41 -18.26 17.69
C ASN A 59 -1.50 -19.22 16.48
N ALA A 60 -0.76 -20.33 16.53
CA ALA A 60 -0.63 -21.32 15.44
C ALA A 60 -1.98 -21.82 14.88
N VAL A 61 -3.01 -21.85 15.72
CA VAL A 61 -4.39 -22.23 15.35
C VAL A 61 -5.00 -21.25 14.33
N VAL A 62 -4.75 -19.95 14.49
CA VAL A 62 -5.30 -18.91 13.62
C VAL A 62 -4.58 -18.93 12.26
N LYS A 63 -3.28 -19.27 12.23
CA LYS A 63 -2.55 -19.51 10.98
C LYS A 63 -3.12 -20.70 10.21
N PHE A 64 -3.44 -21.79 10.89
CA PHE A 64 -4.00 -22.99 10.25
C PHE A 64 -5.40 -22.74 9.66
N PHE A 65 -6.30 -22.10 10.42
CA PHE A 65 -7.63 -21.71 9.91
C PHE A 65 -7.55 -20.78 8.71
N LYS A 66 -6.63 -19.82 8.74
CA LYS A 66 -6.43 -18.85 7.66
C LYS A 66 -5.90 -19.51 6.39
N LYS A 67 -5.10 -20.57 6.49
CA LYS A 67 -4.67 -21.40 5.36
C LYS A 67 -5.81 -22.24 4.78
N ILE A 68 -6.70 -22.77 5.63
CA ILE A 68 -7.89 -23.50 5.17
C ILE A 68 -8.84 -22.57 4.40
N VAL A 69 -9.11 -21.37 4.93
CA VAL A 69 -9.95 -20.37 4.26
C VAL A 69 -9.34 -19.95 2.93
N GLN A 70 -8.01 -19.76 2.87
CA GLN A 70 -7.29 -19.46 1.63
C GLN A 70 -7.42 -20.58 0.59
N ALA A 71 -7.29 -21.85 1.01
CA ALA A 71 -7.48 -22.99 0.13
C ALA A 71 -8.92 -23.08 -0.38
N GLY A 72 -9.91 -22.84 0.50
CA GLY A 72 -11.32 -22.79 0.11
C GLY A 72 -11.62 -21.72 -0.93
N GLN A 73 -11.04 -20.52 -0.79
CA GLN A 73 -11.17 -19.45 -1.78
C GLN A 73 -10.58 -19.86 -3.15
N LEU A 74 -9.40 -20.47 -3.16
CA LEU A 74 -8.77 -20.93 -4.40
C LEU A 74 -9.64 -21.98 -5.11
N VAL A 75 -10.17 -22.95 -4.37
CA VAL A 75 -11.06 -23.99 -4.90
C VAL A 75 -12.36 -23.37 -5.41
N PHE A 76 -12.94 -22.42 -4.69
CA PHE A 76 -14.16 -21.72 -5.14
C PHE A 76 -13.93 -20.98 -6.45
N TYR A 77 -12.84 -20.22 -6.58
CA TYR A 77 -12.51 -19.53 -7.83
C TYR A 77 -12.25 -20.51 -8.97
N ALA A 78 -11.61 -21.65 -8.72
CA ALA A 78 -11.40 -22.69 -9.72
C ALA A 78 -12.74 -23.25 -10.24
N ILE A 79 -13.70 -23.53 -9.34
CA ILE A 79 -15.04 -24.00 -9.71
C ILE A 79 -15.79 -22.95 -10.52
N VAL A 80 -15.84 -21.69 -10.06
CA VAL A 80 -16.53 -20.61 -10.78
C VAL A 80 -15.93 -20.40 -12.17
N SER A 81 -14.59 -20.37 -12.28
CA SER A 81 -13.90 -20.25 -13.56
C SER A 81 -14.22 -21.43 -14.49
N PHE A 82 -14.30 -22.64 -13.93
CA PHE A 82 -14.65 -23.84 -14.69
C PHE A 82 -16.10 -23.81 -15.21
N LEU A 83 -17.05 -23.37 -14.37
CA LEU A 83 -18.44 -23.20 -14.76
C LEU A 83 -18.59 -22.18 -15.89
N ILE A 84 -17.94 -21.02 -15.76
CA ILE A 84 -17.93 -19.99 -16.82
C ILE A 84 -17.39 -20.56 -18.12
N TRP A 85 -16.26 -21.27 -18.06
CA TRP A 85 -15.65 -21.90 -19.23
C TRP A 85 -16.61 -22.89 -19.92
N ILE A 86 -17.29 -23.74 -19.15
CA ILE A 86 -18.32 -24.65 -19.70
C ILE A 86 -19.47 -23.87 -20.34
N THR A 87 -20.01 -22.85 -19.67
CA THR A 87 -21.14 -22.08 -20.23
C THR A 87 -20.76 -21.35 -21.51
N THR A 88 -19.53 -20.84 -21.61
CA THR A 88 -19.02 -20.23 -22.84
C THR A 88 -18.95 -21.23 -23.98
N TRP A 89 -18.52 -22.48 -23.72
CA TRP A 89 -18.52 -23.54 -24.72
C TRP A 89 -19.92 -24.10 -25.04
N ALA A 90 -20.85 -24.05 -24.09
CA ALA A 90 -22.20 -24.60 -24.26
C ALA A 90 -23.16 -23.63 -24.97
N VAL A 91 -22.90 -22.33 -24.91
CA VAL A 91 -23.69 -21.27 -25.57
C VAL A 91 -23.04 -20.81 -26.88
N GLY A 92 -21.73 -21.07 -27.06
CA GLY A 92 -20.95 -20.74 -28.26
C GLY A 92 -21.04 -21.76 -29.38
#